data_AF-A0A968PGP7-F1
#
_entry.id   AF-A0A968PGP7-F1
#
_cell.length_a   1.000
_cell.length_b   1.000
_cell.length_c   1.000
_cell.angle_alpha   90.00
_cell.angle_beta   90.00
_cell.angle_gamma   90.00
#
_symmetry.space_group_name_H-M   'P 1'
#
loop_
_entity.id
_entity.type
_entity.pdbx_description
1 polymer ?
#
loop_
_entity_poly.entity_id
_entity_poly.type
_entity_poly.pdbx_seq_one_letter_code
_entity_poly.pdbx_strand_id
1 'polypeptide(L)' 'MIGDLVKGLATTVRYMFRKPITVQYPDVKRPVRERFKGRHELKRFENGMERCIGCSLCSA' A
#
# COMPACT_ATOMS: atom_id res chain seq x y z
N MET A 1 38.38 -6.55 -13.25
CA MET A 1 38.21 -5.15 -12.83
C MET A 1 37.42 -4.32 -13.86
N ILE A 2 37.89 -4.10 -15.10
CA ILE A 2 37.15 -3.27 -16.09
C ILE A 2 35.87 -3.95 -16.61
N GLY A 3 35.89 -5.27 -16.83
CA GLY A 3 34.71 -6.00 -17.31
C GLY A 3 33.50 -5.93 -16.38
N ASP A 4 33.73 -5.93 -15.07
CA ASP A 4 32.67 -5.83 -14.05
C ASP A 4 32.05 -4.43 -14.02
N LEU A 5 32.86 -3.38 -14.23
CA LEU A 5 32.41 -2.00 -14.35
C LEU A 5 31.52 -1.80 -15.58
N VAL A 6 31.94 -2.32 -16.73
CA VAL A 6 31.16 -2.23 -17.98
C VAL A 6 29.83 -2.98 -17.83
N LYS A 7 29.82 -4.14 -17.18
CA LYS A 7 28.60 -4.91 -16.91
C LYS A 7 27.63 -4.16 -15.99
N GLY A 8 28.15 -3.47 -14.97
CA GLY A 8 27.37 -2.61 -14.08
C GLY A 8 26.72 -1.45 -14.84
N LEU A 9 27.50 -0.72 -15.64
CA LEU A 9 27.02 0.39 -16.46
C LEU A 9 26.01 -0.04 -17.53
N ALA A 10 26.23 -1.19 -18.18
CA ALA A 10 25.26 -1.74 -19.13
C ALA A 10 23.92 -2.05 -18.43
N THR A 11 23.96 -2.49 -17.17
CA THR A 11 22.75 -2.76 -16.39
C THR A 11 22.02 -1.46 -16.05
N THR A 12 22.71 -0.42 -15.60
CA THR A 12 22.07 0.87 -15.26
C THR A 12 21.43 1.51 -16.49
N VAL A 13 22.14 1.55 -17.63
CA VAL A 13 21.61 2.04 -18.91
C VAL A 13 20.37 1.24 -19.33
N ARG A 14 20.40 -0.09 -19.18
CA ARG A 14 19.23 -0.94 -19.48
C ARG A 14 18.01 -0.59 -18.62
N TYR A 15 18.18 -0.29 -17.34
CA TYR A 15 17.08 0.09 -16.45
C TYR A 15 16.61 1.53 -16.67
N MET A 16 17.48 2.44 -17.11
CA MET A 16 17.14 3.83 -17.42
C MET A 16 16.08 3.96 -18.54
N PHE A 17 16.14 3.07 -19.54
CA PHE A 17 15.16 3.04 -20.64
C PHE A 17 13.92 2.18 -20.37
N ARG A 18 13.82 1.53 -19.20
CA ARG A 18 12.61 0.78 -18.82
C ARG A 18 11.55 1.73 -18.29
N LYS A 19 10.27 1.40 -18.53
CA LYS A 19 9.16 2.14 -17.93
C LYS A 19 9.27 2.08 -16.39
N PRO A 20 9.12 3.21 -15.68
CA PRO A 20 9.20 3.22 -14.22
C PRO A 20 8.04 2.40 -13.63
N ILE A 21 8.36 1.52 -12.69
CA ILE A 21 7.35 0.77 -11.92
C ILE A 21 6.93 1.66 -10.74
N THR A 22 6.18 2.72 -11.06
CA THR A 22 5.72 3.71 -10.07
C THR A 22 4.23 3.94 -10.21
N VAL A 23 3.62 4.45 -9.15
CA VAL A 23 2.21 4.81 -9.09
C VAL A 23 2.16 6.29 -8.71
N GLN A 24 1.56 7.12 -9.55
CA GLN A 24 1.43 8.56 -9.32
C GLN A 24 0.30 8.81 -8.32
N TYR A 25 0.64 9.14 -7.08
CA TYR A 25 -0.34 9.54 -6.07
C TYR A 25 -0.52 11.06 -6.12
N PRO A 26 -1.73 11.63 -6.02
CA PRO A 26 -3.01 11.01 -5.64
C PRO A 26 -3.86 10.46 -6.79
N ASP A 27 -3.47 10.70 -8.05
CA ASP A 27 -4.28 10.40 -9.24
C ASP A 27 -4.55 8.91 -9.42
N VAL A 28 -3.57 8.07 -9.09
CA VAL A 28 -3.64 6.61 -9.16
C VAL A 28 -3.50 6.03 -7.76
N LYS A 29 -4.56 5.40 -7.25
CA LYS A 29 -4.54 4.69 -5.96
C LYS A 29 -4.14 3.24 -6.16
N ARG A 30 -3.26 2.73 -5.28
CA ARG A 30 -2.89 1.31 -5.28
C ARG A 30 -4.08 0.45 -4.85
N PRO A 31 -4.27 -0.75 -5.43
CA PRO A 31 -5.28 -1.69 -4.96
C PRO A 31 -4.98 -2.07 -3.52
N VAL A 32 -5.98 -1.92 -2.65
CA VAL A 32 -5.88 -2.26 -1.23
C VAL A 32 -6.33 -3.71 -1.05
N ARG A 33 -5.55 -4.50 -0.31
CA ARG A 33 -5.90 -5.89 0.01
C ARG A 33 -7.19 -5.94 0.86
N GLU A 34 -8.00 -6.98 0.70
CA GLU A 34 -9.28 -7.14 1.41
C GLU A 34 -9.14 -7.03 2.94
N ARG A 35 -8.09 -7.63 3.51
CA ARG A 35 -7.78 -7.58 4.95
C ARG A 35 -6.84 -6.43 5.32
N PHE A 36 -6.93 -5.28 4.65
CA PHE A 36 -6.14 -4.11 5.01
C PHE A 36 -6.67 -3.48 6.30
N LYS A 37 -5.77 -3.24 7.26
CA LYS A 37 -6.09 -2.54 8.50
C LYS A 37 -5.93 -1.03 8.26
N GLY A 38 -7.05 -0.38 7.92
CA GLY A 38 -7.11 1.04 7.64
C GLY A 38 -7.60 1.86 8.84
N ARG A 39 -8.36 2.92 8.54
CA ARG A 39 -9.04 3.73 9.57
C ARG A 39 -10.09 2.87 10.28
N HIS A 40 -10.11 2.93 11.61
CA HIS A 40 -11.14 2.28 12.42
C HIS A 40 -12.49 2.98 12.20
N GLU A 41 -13.54 2.18 12.04
CA GLU A 41 -14.92 2.65 11.85
C GLU A 41 -15.85 1.85 12.75
N LEU A 42 -16.83 2.53 13.35
CA LEU A 42 -17.88 1.91 14.13
C LEU A 42 -18.98 1.39 13.20
N LYS A 43 -19.17 0.07 13.18
CA LYS A 43 -20.23 -0.57 12.39
C LYS A 43 -21.59 -0.40 13.08
N ARG A 44 -22.65 -0.35 12.27
CA ARG A 44 -24.05 -0.39 12.70
C ARG A 44 -24.68 -1.75 12.40
N PHE A 45 -25.79 -2.05 13.05
CA PHE A 45 -26.69 -3.16 12.71
C PHE A 45 -27.62 -2.76 11.55
N GLU A 46 -28.34 -3.72 10.97
CA GLU A 46 -29.26 -3.48 9.85
C GLU A 46 -30.41 -2.52 10.20
N ASN A 47 -30.78 -2.45 11.49
CA ASN A 47 -31.78 -1.53 12.03
C ASN A 47 -31.23 -0.12 12.33
N GLY A 48 -29.96 0.15 12.05
CA GLY A 48 -29.34 1.46 12.25
C GLY A 48 -28.77 1.72 13.66
N MET A 49 -28.97 0.81 14.63
CA MET A 49 -28.33 0.91 15.94
C MET A 49 -26.81 0.68 15.86
N GLU A 50 -26.03 1.33 16.71
CA GLU A 50 -24.58 1.14 16.77
C GLU A 50 -24.22 -0.23 17.38
N ARG A 51 -23.15 -0.88 16.89
CA ARG A 51 -22.67 -2.15 17.48
C ARG A 51 -21.85 -1.96 18.75
N CYS A 52 -21.38 -0.75 19.03
CA CYS A 52 -20.62 -0.44 20.23
C CYS A 52 -21.57 -0.31 21.42
N ILE A 53 -21.29 -1.05 22.50
CA ILE A 53 -22.03 -0.96 23.77
C ILE A 53 -21.21 -0.29 24.89
N GLY A 54 -20.02 0.24 24.58
CA GLY A 54 -19.14 0.86 25.57
C GLY A 54 -18.53 -0.12 26.58
N CYS A 55 -18.32 -1.39 26.20
CA CYS A 55 -17.75 -2.42 27.09
C CYS A 55 -16.24 -2.25 27.39
N SER A 56 -15.58 -1.25 26.81
CA SER A 56 -14.15 -0.96 26.99
C SER A 56 -13.17 -2.09 26.61
N LEU A 57 -13.61 -3.17 25.97
CA LEU A 57 -12.75 -4.28 25.54
C LEU A 57 -11.75 -3.90 24.45
N CYS A 58 -12.00 -2.83 23.70
CA CYS A 58 -11.08 -2.33 22.69
C CYS A 58 -9.97 -1.43 23.27
N SER A 59 -10.15 -0.92 24.49
CA SER A 59 -9.21 -0.02 25.16
C SER A 59 -8.52 -0.63 26.38
N ALA A 60 -9.08 -1.70 26.95
CA ALA A 60 -8.50 -2.48 28.02
C ALA A 60 -7.21 -3.16 27.55
#